data_AF-A0A2N7XTT4-F1
#
_entry.id   AF-A0A2N7XTT4-F1
#
_cell.length_a   1.000
_cell.length_b   1.000
_cell.length_c   1.000
_cell.angle_alpha   90.00
_cell.angle_beta   90.00
_cell.angle_gamma   90.00
#
_symmetry.space_group_name_H-M   'P 1'
#
loop_
_entity.id
_entity.type
_entity.pdbx_description
1 polymer ?
#
loop_
_entity_poly.entity_id
_entity_poly.type
_entity_poly.pdbx_seq_one_letter_code
_entity_poly.pdbx_strand_id
1 'polypeptide(L)'
;MNRLLDKVHPSEVLALTFSNKAAAELSARITESRGDDPVEVWTGTFHAFGLEVMRRHYDRMGLEPKIRLVSPSQAVEMLEERLPLLDLV
;
A
#
# COMPACT_ATOMS: atom_id res chain seq x y z
N MET A 1 -8.35 2.94 20.17
CA MET A 1 -7.25 3.64 19.46
C MET A 1 -6.43 4.50 20.41
N ASN A 2 -7.05 5.39 21.20
CA ASN A 2 -6.34 6.32 22.12
C ASN A 2 -5.30 5.65 23.00
N ARG A 3 -5.65 4.58 23.72
CA ARG A 3 -4.72 3.91 24.64
C ARG A 3 -3.40 3.40 24.02
N LEU A 4 -3.37 3.16 22.72
CA LEU A 4 -2.14 2.78 22.02
C LEU A 4 -1.29 4.01 21.73
N LEU A 5 -1.89 5.03 21.10
CA LEU A 5 -1.20 6.26 20.70
C LEU A 5 -0.77 7.13 21.90
N ASP A 6 -1.38 6.92 23.07
CA ASP A 6 -0.93 7.54 24.33
C ASP A 6 0.42 6.97 24.83
N LYS A 7 0.87 5.84 24.28
CA LYS A 7 2.06 5.09 24.75
C LYS A 7 3.17 4.95 23.72
N VAL A 8 2.90 5.20 22.44
CA VAL A 8 3.88 5.10 21.35
C VAL A 8 3.75 6.31 20.45
N HIS A 9 4.86 6.72 19.82
CA HIS A 9 4.80 7.84 18.90
C HIS A 9 4.01 7.41 17.64
N PRO A 10 3.13 8.25 17.08
CA PRO A 10 2.27 7.85 15.95
C PRO A 10 3.04 7.41 14.70
N SER A 11 4.26 7.93 14.51
CA SER A 11 5.17 7.51 13.43
C SER A 11 5.68 6.07 13.58
N GLU A 12 5.51 5.45 14.75
CA GLU A 12 5.88 4.05 15.01
C GLU A 12 4.71 3.10 14.71
N VAL A 13 3.55 3.63 14.33
CA VAL A 13 2.34 2.85 14.06
C VAL A 13 2.06 2.80 12.57
N LEU A 14 1.82 1.58 12.06
CA LEU A 14 1.37 1.30 10.71
C LEU A 14 -0.01 0.64 10.76
N ALA A 15 -1.02 1.28 10.17
CA ALA A 15 -2.39 0.77 10.11
C ALA A 15 -2.73 0.27 8.70
N LEU A 16 -2.86 -1.05 8.54
CA LEU A 16 -3.14 -1.70 7.26
C LEU A 16 -4.58 -2.20 7.15
N THR A 17 -5.17 -2.04 5.97
CA THR A 17 -6.53 -2.49 5.66
C THR A 17 -6.59 -3.19 4.29
N PHE A 18 -7.71 -3.86 4.01
CA PHE A 18 -7.92 -4.55 2.73
C PHE A 18 -8.59 -3.69 1.64
N SER A 19 -9.13 -2.51 1.99
CA SER A 19 -9.81 -1.66 1.02
C SER A 19 -9.55 -0.19 1.28
N ASN A 20 -9.61 0.62 0.21
CA ASN A 20 -9.44 2.07 0.32
C ASN A 20 -10.52 2.70 1.22
N LYS A 21 -11.74 2.16 1.20
CA LYS A 21 -12.82 2.62 2.07
C LYS A 21 -12.50 2.38 3.54
N ALA A 22 -12.01 1.18 3.88
CA ALA A 22 -11.63 0.88 5.26
C ALA A 22 -10.43 1.74 5.73
N ALA A 23 -9.44 1.97 4.85
CA ALA A 23 -8.33 2.88 5.14
C ALA A 23 -8.83 4.30 5.44
N ALA A 24 -9.73 4.83 4.60
CA ALA A 24 -10.29 6.17 4.76
C ALA A 24 -11.12 6.30 6.05
N GLU A 25 -12.00 5.33 6.33
CA GLU A 25 -12.79 5.30 7.57
C GLU A 25 -11.90 5.20 8.81
N LEU A 26 -10.83 4.39 8.76
CA LEU A 26 -9.88 4.24 9.86
C LEU A 26 -9.08 5.53 10.10
N SER A 27 -8.60 6.16 9.02
CA SER A 27 -7.90 7.44 9.07
C SER A 27 -8.77 8.52 9.71
N ALA A 28 -10.03 8.65 9.27
CA ALA A 28 -10.97 9.62 9.83
C ALA A 28 -11.19 9.41 11.34
N ARG A 29 -11.33 8.16 11.80
CA ARG A 29 -11.47 7.83 13.23
C ARG A 29 -10.22 8.18 14.04
N ILE A 30 -9.02 8.00 13.46
CA ILE A 30 -7.76 8.37 14.11
C ILE A 30 -7.68 9.89 14.25
N THR A 31 -7.97 10.64 13.18
CA THR A 31 -7.97 12.11 13.17
C THR A 31 -8.97 12.67 14.18
N GLU A 32 -10.22 12.19 14.17
CA GLU A 32 -11.26 12.63 15.11
C GLU A 32 -10.84 12.40 16.58
N SER A 33 -10.11 11.33 16.85
CA SER A 33 -9.67 11.00 18.21
C SER A 33 -8.55 11.89 18.75
N ARG A 34 -7.84 12.64 17.90
CA ARG A 34 -6.63 13.41 18.26
C ARG A 34 -6.77 14.92 18.20
N GLY A 35 -7.87 15.44 17.64
CA GLY A 35 -8.11 16.89 17.57
C GLY A 35 -7.08 17.61 16.70
N ASP A 36 -6.45 18.67 17.22
CA ASP A 36 -5.54 19.57 16.48
C ASP A 36 -4.08 19.06 16.37
N ASP A 37 -3.77 17.84 16.83
CA ASP A 37 -2.41 17.27 16.72
C ASP A 37 -2.17 16.72 15.30
N PRO A 38 -1.28 17.34 14.48
CA PRO A 38 -1.13 17.03 13.07
C PRO A 38 -0.36 15.73 12.80
N VAL A 39 0.09 14.99 13.83
CA VAL A 39 0.88 13.77 13.61
C VAL A 39 -0.03 12.61 13.18
N GLU A 40 0.01 12.30 11.89
CA GLU A 40 -0.75 11.21 11.28
C GLU A 40 -0.06 9.83 11.46
N VAL A 41 -0.87 8.83 11.81
CA VAL A 41 -0.51 7.41 11.71
C VAL A 41 -0.60 7.02 10.24
N TRP A 42 0.46 6.39 9.70
CA TRP A 42 0.39 5.87 8.35
C TRP A 42 -0.76 4.87 8.25
N THR A 43 -1.75 5.19 7.43
CA THR A 43 -2.98 4.40 7.28
C THR A 43 -3.25 4.17 5.81
N GLY A 44 -3.40 2.91 5.41
CA GLY A 44 -3.55 2.56 4.00
C GLY A 44 -3.92 1.12 3.76
N THR A 45 -3.86 0.70 2.50
CA THR A 45 -4.03 -0.70 2.14
C THR A 45 -2.70 -1.45 2.14
N PHE A 46 -2.76 -2.77 2.27
CA PHE A 46 -1.58 -3.63 2.07
C PHE A 46 -0.86 -3.33 0.75
N HIS A 47 -1.60 -3.16 -0.34
CA HIS A 47 -1.04 -2.87 -1.66
C HIS A 47 -0.36 -1.50 -1.71
N ALA A 48 -0.98 -0.46 -1.14
CA ALA A 48 -0.38 0.88 -1.09
C ALA A 48 0.94 0.86 -0.29
N PHE A 49 0.95 0.18 0.86
CA PHE A 49 2.14 0.04 1.67
C PHE A 49 3.24 -0.72 0.95
N GLY A 50 2.90 -1.88 0.36
CA GLY A 50 3.85 -2.68 -0.42
C GLY A 50 4.47 -1.88 -1.55
N LEU A 51 3.67 -1.11 -2.29
CA LEU A 51 4.16 -0.24 -3.36
C LEU A 51 5.08 0.88 -2.83
N GLU A 52 4.77 1.49 -1.69
CA GLU A 52 5.64 2.49 -1.06
C GLU A 52 6.99 1.88 -0.66
N VAL A 53 6.98 0.72 0.00
CA VAL A 53 8.20 -0.01 0.36
C VAL A 53 9.02 -0.33 -0.88
N MET A 54 8.39 -0.83 -1.93
CA MET A 54 9.07 -1.15 -3.18
C MET A 54 9.69 0.09 -3.84
N ARG A 55 8.96 1.20 -3.88
CA ARG A 55 9.47 2.47 -4.42
C ARG A 55 10.60 3.06 -3.58
N ARG A 56 10.58 2.87 -2.26
CA ARG A 56 11.64 3.36 -1.36
C ARG A 56 12.93 2.54 -1.48
N HIS A 57 12.83 1.27 -1.85
CA HIS A 57 13.96 0.33 -1.89
C HIS A 57 14.15 -0.32 -3.28
N TYR A 58 13.77 0.39 -4.34
CA TYR A 58 13.78 -0.12 -5.72
C TYR A 58 15.17 -0.60 -6.15
N ASP A 59 16.21 0.13 -5.74
CA ASP A 59 17.62 -0.10 -6.01
C ASP A 59 18.09 -1.44 -5.45
N ARG A 60 17.66 -1.79 -4.23
CA ARG A 60 18.00 -3.05 -3.56
C ARG A 60 17.38 -4.28 -4.23
N MET A 61 16.35 -4.08 -5.05
CA MET A 61 15.66 -5.15 -5.78
C MET A 61 16.07 -5.21 -7.26
N GLY A 62 16.99 -4.34 -7.72
CA GLY A 62 17.34 -4.23 -9.13
C GLY A 62 16.18 -3.72 -10.01
N LEU A 63 15.24 -2.98 -9.42
CA LEU A 63 14.11 -2.39 -10.13
C LEU A 63 14.44 -0.95 -10.55
N GLU A 64 13.58 -0.35 -11.38
CA GLU A 64 13.60 1.08 -11.65
C GLU A 64 12.79 1.86 -10.60
N PRO A 65 13.12 3.15 -10.35
CA PRO A 65 12.38 3.97 -9.37
C PRO A 65 10.89 4.08 -9.71
N LYS A 66 10.55 4.13 -11.00
CA LYS A 66 9.17 4.23 -11.49
C LYS A 66 8.60 2.84 -11.76
N ILE A 67 8.34 2.10 -10.68
CA ILE A 67 7.72 0.77 -10.75
C ILE A 67 6.37 0.86 -11.48
N ARG A 68 6.27 0.18 -12.61
CA ARG A 68 5.02 0.02 -13.37
C ARG A 68 4.16 -1.03 -12.70
N LEU A 69 2.95 -0.64 -12.31
CA LEU A 69 1.91 -1.59 -11.91
C LEU A 69 1.21 -2.12 -13.15
N VAL A 70 0.99 -3.43 -13.18
CA VAL A 70 0.22 -4.11 -14.23
C VAL A 70 -1.24 -4.11 -13.79
N SER A 71 -2.12 -3.53 -14.60
CA SER A 71 -3.55 -3.64 -14.37
C SER A 71 -4.04 -5.07 -14.67
N PRO A 72 -5.20 -5.49 -14.15
CA PRO A 72 -5.78 -6.79 -14.51
C PRO A 72 -5.94 -6.97 -16.03
N SER A 73 -6.34 -5.91 -16.76
CA SER A 73 -6.46 -5.96 -18.23
C SER A 73 -5.11 -6.13 -18.92
N GLN A 74 -4.08 -5.43 -18.47
CA GLN A 74 -2.71 -5.59 -18.98
C GLN A 74 -2.16 -6.98 -18.67
N ALA A 75 -2.50 -7.56 -17.52
CA ALA A 75 -2.09 -8.91 -17.17
C ALA A 75 -2.68 -9.95 -18.14
N VAL A 76 -3.94 -9.77 -18.54
CA VAL A 76 -4.60 -10.62 -19.54
C VAL A 76 -3.95 -10.43 -20.92
N GLU A 77 -3.75 -9.19 -21.37
CA GLU A 77 -3.08 -8.89 -22.64
C GLU A 77 -1.67 -9.50 -22.71
N MET A 78 -0.87 -9.33 -21.65
CA MET A 78 0.45 -9.94 -21.55
C MET A 78 0.40 -11.47 -21.59
N LEU A 79 -0.63 -12.07 -20.98
CA LEU A 79 -0.81 -13.52 -21.02
C LEU A 79 -1.17 -13.98 -22.43
N GLU A 80 -2.10 -13.30 -23.11
CA GLU A 80 -2.51 -13.60 -24.49
C GLU A 80 -1.35 -13.48 -25.48
N GLU A 81 -0.50 -12.45 -25.34
CA GLU A 81 0.71 -12.29 -26.16
C GLU A 81 1.73 -13.42 -25.93
N ARG A 82 1.82 -13.91 -24.69
CA ARG A 82 2.80 -14.93 -24.29
C ARG A 82 2.28 -16.36 -24.51
N LEU A 83 0.96 -16.56 -24.53
CA LEU A 83 0.33 -17.88 -24.61
C LEU A 83 0.81 -18.70 -25.82
N PRO A 84 0.96 -18.14 -27.04
CA PRO A 84 1.46 -18.89 -28.20
C PRO A 84 2.94 -19.30 -28.09
N LEU A 85 3.72 -18.65 -27.22
CA LEU A 85 5.13 -18.99 -26.96
C LEU A 85 5.26 -20.12 -25.94
N LEU A 86 4.18 -20.46 -25.25
CA LEU A 86 4.14 -21.63 -24.40
C LEU A 86 3.89 -22.82 -25.33
N ASP A 87 4.78 -23.81 -25.33
CA ASP A 87 4.58 -25.11 -25.99
C ASP A 87 3.45 -25.87 -25.28
N LEU A 88 2.23 -25.38 -25.45
CA LEU A 88 1.00 -26.03 -25.02
C LEU A 88 0.58 -26.94 -26.17
N VAL A 89 0.72 -28.24 -25.93
CA VAL A 89 0.48 -29.38 -26.83
C VAL A 89 -0.73 -29.19 -27.76
#